data_AF-A0A7W2B341-F1
#
_entry.id   AF-A0A7W2B341-F1
#
_cell.length_a   1.000
_cell.length_b   1.000
_cell.length_c   1.000
_cell.angle_alpha   90.00
_cell.angle_beta   90.00
_cell.angle_gamma   90.00
#
_symmetry.space_group_name_H-M   'P 1'
#
loop_
_entity.id
_entity.type
_entity.pdbx_description
1 polymer ?
#
loop_
_entity_poly.entity_id
_entity_poly.type
_entity_poly.pdbx_seq_one_letter_code
_entity_poly.pdbx_strand_id
1 'polypeptide(L)'
;MFDSKNPQRTPISDLGEFGLIDHLVKNAKTKLSNTALAVGDDAALIDQGDHYTAISTDLLVEGVHFDLSYVPLKHLGYKSVVVNLSDIYAMNGVAEHITVGIAVSNRFPVEALEEIYEGIHLACERYNVDLVGGDTAASQSGLMISITATGRVEKGAEAKRSGAGDNDLIVVSGDVGGAYMGLQILEREKQVFLENPDMQPELGGHEYILERQLKPEARKDIVELLKGLDVQPTSMIDISDGLSSEILHLSKASGTQFNI
;
A
#
# COMPACT_ATOMS: atom_id res chain seq x y z
N MET A 1 4.44 -50.07 6.49
CA MET A 1 4.05 -49.14 5.41
C MET A 1 4.79 -47.85 5.71
N PHE A 2 5.75 -47.49 4.87
CA PHE A 2 6.80 -46.53 5.21
C PHE A 2 6.23 -45.12 5.38
N ASP A 3 6.37 -44.56 6.58
CA ASP A 3 6.29 -43.12 6.82
C ASP A 3 7.29 -42.44 5.88
N SER A 4 6.79 -41.66 4.93
CA SER A 4 7.61 -40.74 4.14
C SER A 4 8.15 -39.66 5.08
N LYS A 5 9.32 -39.92 5.68
CA LYS A 5 10.01 -39.09 6.68
C LYS A 5 10.49 -37.71 6.19
N ASN A 6 10.00 -37.21 5.06
CA ASN A 6 10.15 -35.82 4.67
C ASN A 6 9.03 -35.46 3.68
N PRO A 7 7.98 -34.72 4.09
CA PRO A 7 7.08 -34.13 3.12
C PRO A 7 7.89 -33.19 2.23
N GLN A 8 7.92 -33.45 0.93
CA GLN A 8 8.55 -32.54 -0.03
C GLN A 8 7.73 -31.24 -0.01
N ARG A 9 8.34 -30.16 0.52
CA ARG A 9 7.70 -28.84 0.62
C ARG A 9 8.05 -28.03 -0.62
N THR A 10 7.06 -27.40 -1.23
CA THR A 10 7.25 -26.46 -2.33
C THR A 10 7.79 -25.13 -1.78
N PRO A 11 8.95 -24.64 -2.25
CA PRO A 11 9.43 -23.30 -1.95
C PRO A 11 8.45 -22.22 -2.44
N ILE A 12 8.31 -21.13 -1.69
CA ILE A 12 7.44 -20.00 -2.08
C ILE A 12 7.92 -19.34 -3.39
N SER A 13 9.23 -19.35 -3.65
CA SER A 13 9.83 -18.83 -4.89
C SER A 13 9.28 -19.47 -6.16
N ASP A 14 8.77 -20.70 -6.07
CA ASP A 14 8.23 -21.42 -7.24
C ASP A 14 6.89 -20.85 -7.70
N LEU A 15 6.16 -20.15 -6.81
CA LEU A 15 4.88 -19.51 -7.13
C LEU A 15 5.03 -18.01 -7.44
N GLY A 16 6.07 -17.37 -6.92
CA GLY A 16 6.13 -15.90 -6.87
C GLY A 16 5.02 -15.31 -5.98
N GLU A 17 4.98 -13.99 -5.89
CA GLU A 17 4.04 -13.27 -5.03
C GLU A 17 2.58 -13.47 -5.48
N PHE A 18 2.24 -13.06 -6.70
CA PHE A 18 0.87 -13.15 -7.20
C PHE A 18 0.34 -14.58 -7.24
N GLY A 19 1.20 -15.53 -7.63
CA GLY A 19 0.85 -16.95 -7.63
C GLY A 19 0.64 -17.52 -6.23
N LEU A 20 1.40 -17.04 -5.24
CA LEU A 20 1.21 -17.39 -3.84
C LEU A 20 -0.12 -16.84 -3.31
N ILE A 21 -0.44 -15.57 -3.57
CA ILE A 21 -1.70 -14.94 -3.15
C ILE A 21 -2.87 -15.72 -3.74
N ASP A 22 -2.89 -15.92 -5.06
CA ASP A 22 -3.89 -16.73 -5.76
C ASP A 22 -4.02 -18.13 -5.11
N HIS A 23 -2.90 -18.78 -4.79
CA HIS A 23 -2.90 -20.10 -4.16
C HIS A 23 -3.52 -20.11 -2.75
N LEU A 24 -3.22 -19.10 -1.93
CA LEU A 24 -3.70 -18.98 -0.56
C LEU A 24 -5.20 -18.66 -0.52
N VAL A 25 -5.68 -17.82 -1.43
CA VAL A 25 -7.06 -17.31 -1.41
C VAL A 25 -8.03 -18.09 -2.30
N LYS A 26 -7.55 -19.03 -3.14
CA LYS A 26 -8.40 -19.81 -4.09
C LYS A 26 -9.63 -20.49 -3.48
N ASN A 27 -9.60 -20.79 -2.18
CA ASN A 27 -10.68 -21.47 -1.46
C ASN A 27 -11.44 -20.54 -0.49
N ALA A 28 -11.12 -19.25 -0.46
CA ALA A 28 -11.85 -18.27 0.33
C ALA A 28 -13.28 -18.18 -0.21
N LYS A 29 -14.25 -18.43 0.67
CA LYS A 29 -15.68 -18.32 0.36
C LYS A 29 -16.32 -17.33 1.31
N THR A 30 -17.05 -16.38 0.76
CA THR A 30 -17.90 -15.49 1.55
C THR A 30 -19.12 -16.25 2.03
N LYS A 31 -19.51 -16.04 3.29
CA LYS A 31 -20.72 -16.62 3.90
C LYS A 31 -21.73 -15.56 4.32
N LEU A 32 -21.23 -14.37 4.62
CA LEU A 32 -22.04 -13.24 5.07
C LEU A 32 -22.61 -12.55 3.83
N SER A 33 -23.90 -12.27 3.86
CA SER A 33 -24.61 -11.64 2.73
C SER A 33 -24.19 -10.19 2.50
N ASN A 34 -23.59 -9.55 3.51
CA ASN A 34 -23.12 -8.18 3.42
C ASN A 34 -21.66 -8.06 2.94
N THR A 35 -21.00 -9.16 2.56
CA THR A 35 -19.71 -9.05 1.86
C THR A 35 -19.97 -8.74 0.39
N ALA A 36 -19.88 -7.46 0.02
CA ALA A 36 -20.16 -6.98 -1.34
C ALA A 36 -18.97 -7.22 -2.28
N LEU A 37 -17.75 -7.01 -1.79
CA LEU A 37 -16.51 -7.30 -2.50
C LEU A 37 -15.52 -7.96 -1.56
N ALA A 38 -14.94 -9.07 -1.99
CA ALA A 38 -13.95 -9.84 -1.23
C ALA A 38 -12.53 -9.62 -1.80
N VAL A 39 -11.58 -10.47 -1.41
CA VAL A 39 -10.19 -10.41 -1.89
C VAL A 39 -10.10 -10.42 -3.43
N GLY A 40 -9.23 -9.56 -3.97
CA GLY A 40 -8.98 -9.42 -5.42
C GLY A 40 -8.84 -7.98 -5.90
N ASP A 41 -9.35 -7.02 -5.13
CA ASP A 41 -9.27 -5.57 -5.33
C ASP A 41 -8.42 -4.90 -4.24
N ASP A 42 -8.20 -3.57 -4.35
CA ASP A 42 -7.38 -2.77 -3.41
C ASP A 42 -7.99 -2.72 -2.00
N ALA A 43 -9.32 -2.79 -1.88
CA ALA A 43 -9.98 -2.97 -0.60
C ALA A 43 -11.18 -3.92 -0.69
N ALA A 44 -11.46 -4.64 0.39
CA ALA A 44 -12.73 -5.34 0.54
C ALA A 44 -13.86 -4.34 0.81
N LEU A 45 -15.07 -4.61 0.30
CA LEU A 45 -16.26 -3.78 0.55
C LEU A 45 -17.30 -4.56 1.35
N ILE A 46 -17.68 -4.00 2.50
CA ILE A 46 -18.72 -4.53 3.38
C ILE A 46 -19.95 -3.63 3.29
N ASP A 47 -21.10 -4.21 2.95
CA ASP A 47 -22.38 -3.51 2.83
C ASP A 47 -22.92 -3.11 4.21
N GLN A 48 -23.18 -1.81 4.39
CA GLN A 48 -23.82 -1.22 5.56
C GLN A 48 -25.26 -0.78 5.30
N GLY A 49 -25.79 -1.02 4.09
CA GLY A 49 -27.12 -0.61 3.65
C GLY A 49 -27.08 0.62 2.75
N ASP A 50 -26.71 1.78 3.30
CA ASP A 50 -26.64 3.07 2.59
C ASP A 50 -25.29 3.32 1.91
N HIS A 51 -24.21 2.71 2.40
CA HIS A 51 -22.86 2.80 1.86
C HIS A 51 -22.12 1.45 1.97
N TYR A 52 -20.89 1.39 1.42
CA TYR A 52 -19.93 0.34 1.73
C TYR A 52 -18.86 0.84 2.70
N THR A 53 -18.48 0.00 3.65
CA THR A 53 -17.21 0.13 4.36
C THR A 53 -16.11 -0.54 3.52
N ALA A 54 -15.14 0.24 3.06
CA ALA A 54 -13.90 -0.25 2.47
C ALA A 54 -12.89 -0.61 3.57
N ILE A 55 -12.16 -1.71 3.40
CA ILE A 55 -11.15 -2.19 4.35
C ILE A 55 -9.91 -2.64 3.57
N SER A 56 -8.76 -2.01 3.83
CA SER A 56 -7.45 -2.44 3.31
C SER A 56 -6.43 -2.62 4.45
N THR A 57 -5.39 -3.41 4.21
CA THR A 57 -4.28 -3.62 5.14
C THR A 57 -2.98 -3.84 4.39
N ASP A 58 -1.99 -3.00 4.67
CA ASP A 58 -0.62 -3.14 4.19
C ASP A 58 0.38 -3.40 5.31
N LEU A 59 1.53 -3.92 4.92
CA LEU A 59 2.69 -4.13 5.77
C LEU A 59 3.91 -3.39 5.23
N LEU A 60 4.59 -2.64 6.10
CA LEU A 60 5.93 -2.14 5.87
C LEU A 60 6.90 -2.91 6.76
N VAL A 61 7.85 -3.59 6.12
CA VAL A 61 8.84 -4.45 6.76
C VAL A 61 10.24 -3.89 6.53
N GLU A 62 11.01 -3.73 7.61
CA GLU A 62 12.40 -3.27 7.56
C GLU A 62 13.24 -4.19 6.66
N GLY A 63 14.06 -3.58 5.79
CA GLY A 63 14.92 -4.29 4.83
C GLY A 63 14.19 -4.83 3.60
N VAL A 64 12.86 -4.64 3.53
CA VAL A 64 12.05 -4.95 2.34
C VAL A 64 11.43 -3.67 1.78
N HIS A 65 10.69 -2.93 2.60
CA HIS A 65 9.92 -1.75 2.16
C HIS A 65 10.59 -0.43 2.53
N PHE A 66 11.49 -0.45 3.51
CA PHE A 66 12.25 0.70 3.97
C PHE A 66 13.58 0.27 4.57
N ASP A 67 14.53 1.20 4.60
CA ASP A 67 15.83 1.03 5.24
C ASP A 67 16.08 2.19 6.22
N LEU A 68 16.34 1.86 7.48
CA LEU A 68 16.53 2.84 8.54
C LEU A 68 17.83 3.63 8.43
N SER A 69 18.74 3.26 7.53
CA SER A 69 19.94 4.06 7.24
C SER A 69 19.63 5.36 6.51
N TYR A 70 18.50 5.44 5.80
CA TYR A 70 18.15 6.63 5.03
C TYR A 70 16.68 7.05 5.11
N VAL A 71 15.79 6.26 5.71
CA VAL A 71 14.38 6.64 5.94
C VAL A 71 14.22 7.27 7.32
N PRO A 72 13.92 8.58 7.42
CA PRO A 72 13.57 9.21 8.69
C PRO A 72 12.33 8.56 9.30
N LEU A 73 12.33 8.35 10.61
CA LEU A 73 11.25 7.61 11.30
C LEU A 73 9.91 8.32 11.20
N LYS A 74 9.90 9.65 11.26
CA LYS A 74 8.69 10.45 11.02
C LYS A 74 8.11 10.25 9.61
N HIS A 75 8.97 10.17 8.60
CA HIS A 75 8.54 9.90 7.23
C HIS A 75 8.02 8.46 7.09
N LEU A 76 8.66 7.49 7.76
CA LEU A 76 8.17 6.11 7.80
C LEU A 76 6.76 6.01 8.39
N GLY A 77 6.51 6.68 9.52
CA GLY A 77 5.19 6.74 10.14
C GLY A 77 4.14 7.45 9.29
N TYR A 78 4.52 8.52 8.57
CA TYR A 78 3.61 9.16 7.62
C TYR A 78 3.29 8.25 6.43
N LYS A 79 4.33 7.65 5.83
CA LYS A 79 4.21 6.74 4.69
C LYS A 79 3.36 5.52 5.01
N SER A 80 3.49 4.93 6.21
CA SER A 80 2.72 3.75 6.60
C SER A 80 1.21 4.00 6.58
N VAL A 81 0.76 5.19 6.98
CA VAL A 81 -0.64 5.58 6.86
C VAL A 81 -1.01 5.78 5.40
N VAL A 82 -0.23 6.59 4.68
CA VAL A 82 -0.55 7.03 3.31
C VAL A 82 -0.72 5.88 2.33
N VAL A 83 0.11 4.84 2.40
CA VAL A 83 -0.01 3.68 1.49
C VAL A 83 -1.38 3.00 1.65
N ASN A 84 -1.86 2.81 2.88
CA ASN A 84 -3.18 2.23 3.13
C ASN A 84 -4.34 3.14 2.73
N LEU A 85 -4.16 4.46 2.84
CA LEU A 85 -5.19 5.41 2.38
C LEU A 85 -5.30 5.41 0.85
N SER A 86 -4.18 5.15 0.14
CA SER A 86 -4.14 5.02 -1.32
C SER A 86 -5.16 4.00 -1.82
N ASP A 87 -5.20 2.82 -1.21
CA ASP A 87 -6.14 1.75 -1.55
C ASP A 87 -7.60 2.18 -1.41
N ILE A 88 -7.93 2.86 -0.31
CA ILE A 88 -9.30 3.34 -0.08
C ILE A 88 -9.70 4.35 -1.15
N TYR A 89 -8.78 5.24 -1.55
CA TYR A 89 -9.03 6.19 -2.62
C TYR A 89 -9.08 5.51 -4.00
N ALA A 90 -8.33 4.44 -4.22
CA ALA A 90 -8.38 3.61 -5.44
C ALA A 90 -9.74 2.91 -5.61
N MET A 91 -10.47 2.68 -4.52
CA MET A 91 -11.86 2.21 -4.52
C MET A 91 -12.89 3.34 -4.71
N ASN A 92 -12.43 4.55 -5.03
CA ASN A 92 -13.24 5.79 -5.09
C ASN A 92 -13.92 6.12 -3.75
N GLY A 93 -13.28 5.76 -2.64
CA GLY A 93 -13.77 5.96 -1.29
C GLY A 93 -13.21 7.19 -0.60
N VAL A 94 -13.65 7.41 0.64
CA VAL A 94 -13.10 8.38 1.58
C VAL A 94 -12.65 7.63 2.82
N ALA A 95 -11.36 7.66 3.14
CA ALA A 95 -10.83 7.07 4.36
C ALA A 95 -11.37 7.76 5.62
N GLU A 96 -11.63 6.98 6.67
CA GLU A 96 -12.23 7.45 7.93
C GLU A 96 -11.38 7.09 9.15
N HIS A 97 -10.90 5.83 9.26
CA HIS A 97 -10.19 5.36 10.44
C HIS A 97 -9.00 4.45 10.10
N ILE A 98 -8.01 4.41 10.98
CA ILE A 98 -6.92 3.44 10.93
C ILE A 98 -6.71 2.71 12.26
N THR A 99 -6.17 1.49 12.18
CA THR A 99 -5.50 0.82 13.31
C THR A 99 -4.03 0.58 12.98
N VAL A 100 -3.17 0.60 14.01
CA VAL A 100 -1.71 0.43 13.85
C VAL A 100 -1.24 -0.81 14.60
N GLY A 101 -0.80 -1.82 13.87
CA GLY A 101 0.02 -2.92 14.40
C GLY A 101 1.49 -2.57 14.26
N ILE A 102 2.26 -2.61 15.34
CA ILE A 102 3.71 -2.40 15.30
C ILE A 102 4.44 -3.53 16.01
N ALA A 103 5.39 -4.15 15.31
CA ALA A 103 6.30 -5.12 15.90
C ALA A 103 7.72 -4.52 15.91
N VAL A 104 8.30 -4.41 17.11
CA VAL A 104 9.54 -3.66 17.33
C VAL A 104 10.56 -4.50 18.11
N SER A 105 11.83 -4.40 17.75
CA SER A 105 12.91 -5.03 18.50
C SER A 105 13.40 -4.17 19.66
N ASN A 106 14.00 -4.78 20.68
CA ASN A 106 14.48 -4.09 21.89
C ASN A 106 15.66 -3.12 21.67
N ARG A 107 16.15 -2.97 20.43
CA ARG A 107 17.19 -2.00 20.08
C ARG A 107 16.64 -0.57 19.91
N PHE A 108 15.33 -0.43 19.74
CA PHE A 108 14.71 0.87 19.55
C PHE A 108 14.43 1.53 20.89
N PRO A 109 14.85 2.79 21.08
CA PRO A 109 14.43 3.60 22.22
C PRO A 109 12.96 4.03 22.07
N VAL A 110 12.35 4.50 23.15
CA VAL A 110 10.94 4.95 23.14
C VAL A 110 10.77 6.13 22.18
N GLU A 111 11.75 7.03 22.16
CA GLU A 111 11.80 8.25 21.34
C GLU A 111 11.73 7.92 19.84
N ALA A 112 12.27 6.76 19.42
CA ALA A 112 12.14 6.31 18.03
C ALA A 112 10.69 5.99 17.67
N LEU A 113 9.91 5.43 18.61
CA LEU A 113 8.49 5.15 18.37
C LEU A 113 7.65 6.42 18.47
N GLU A 114 8.01 7.33 19.36
CA GLU A 114 7.40 8.66 19.39
C GLU A 114 7.55 9.36 18.03
N GLU A 115 8.75 9.33 17.42
CA GLU A 115 8.98 9.91 16.10
C GLU A 115 8.15 9.25 14.99
N ILE A 116 8.02 7.91 15.00
CA ILE A 116 7.12 7.20 14.07
C ILE A 116 5.68 7.66 14.27
N TYR A 117 5.20 7.71 15.52
CA TYR A 117 3.83 8.12 15.82
C TYR A 117 3.57 9.59 15.49
N GLU A 118 4.55 10.48 15.61
CA GLU A 118 4.42 11.85 15.10
C GLU A 118 4.13 11.86 13.60
N GLY A 119 4.76 10.97 12.84
CA GLY A 119 4.50 10.78 11.41
C GLY A 119 3.08 10.30 11.13
N ILE A 120 2.64 9.29 11.89
CA ILE A 120 1.28 8.72 11.81
C ILE A 120 0.25 9.82 12.13
N HIS A 121 0.42 10.54 13.22
CA HIS A 121 -0.49 11.61 13.63
C HIS A 121 -0.55 12.75 12.60
N LEU A 122 0.59 13.10 11.99
CA LEU A 122 0.62 14.09 10.92
C LEU A 122 -0.18 13.64 9.68
N ALA A 123 -0.09 12.36 9.31
CA ALA A 123 -0.90 11.81 8.22
C ALA A 123 -2.40 11.79 8.58
N CYS A 124 -2.74 11.36 9.79
CA CYS A 124 -4.10 11.40 10.33
C CYS A 124 -4.71 12.81 10.26
N GLU A 125 -3.99 13.82 10.75
CA GLU A 125 -4.41 15.22 10.71
C GLU A 125 -4.62 15.70 9.27
N ARG A 126 -3.65 15.44 8.39
CA ARG A 126 -3.71 15.89 7.00
C ARG A 126 -4.89 15.30 6.23
N TYR A 127 -5.14 14.00 6.40
CA TYR A 127 -6.19 13.30 5.67
C TYR A 127 -7.55 13.30 6.39
N ASN A 128 -7.60 13.85 7.61
CA ASN A 128 -8.77 13.85 8.50
C ASN A 128 -9.26 12.42 8.75
N VAL A 129 -8.36 11.58 9.25
CA VAL A 129 -8.56 10.16 9.56
C VAL A 129 -8.19 9.92 11.02
N ASP A 130 -9.01 9.16 11.74
CA ASP A 130 -8.79 8.88 13.15
C ASP A 130 -7.98 7.60 13.38
N LEU A 131 -6.96 7.67 14.23
CA LEU A 131 -6.31 6.49 14.79
C LEU A 131 -7.18 5.93 15.92
N VAL A 132 -7.80 4.77 15.70
CA VAL A 132 -8.82 4.22 16.61
C VAL A 132 -8.39 2.98 17.40
N GLY A 133 -7.19 2.45 17.13
CA GLY A 133 -6.69 1.28 17.85
C GLY A 133 -5.39 0.74 17.28
N GLY A 134 -4.97 -0.40 17.79
CA GLY A 134 -3.71 -1.00 17.37
C GLY A 134 -3.27 -2.15 18.26
N ASP A 135 -2.10 -2.70 17.93
CA ASP A 135 -1.39 -3.69 18.73
C ASP A 135 0.11 -3.41 18.72
N THR A 136 0.82 -3.79 19.77
CA THR A 136 2.27 -3.63 19.87
C THR A 136 2.91 -4.92 20.34
N ALA A 137 3.81 -5.46 19.53
CA ALA A 137 4.48 -6.73 19.77
C ALA A 137 6.00 -6.59 19.76
N ALA A 138 6.67 -7.52 20.45
CA ALA A 138 8.12 -7.66 20.34
C ALA A 138 8.49 -8.39 19.03
N SER A 139 9.55 -7.92 18.37
CA SER A 139 10.11 -8.52 17.15
C SER A 139 11.57 -8.90 17.35
N GLN A 140 11.97 -10.07 16.84
CA GLN A 140 13.37 -10.50 16.84
C GLN A 140 14.12 -10.04 15.59
N SER A 141 13.41 -9.66 14.53
CA SER A 141 13.97 -9.45 13.18
C SER A 141 14.05 -7.98 12.75
N GLY A 142 13.59 -7.03 13.58
CA GLY A 142 13.61 -5.61 13.26
C GLY A 142 12.25 -4.94 13.45
N LEU A 143 12.02 -3.85 12.74
CA LEU A 143 10.77 -3.09 12.76
C LEU A 143 9.81 -3.57 11.66
N MET A 144 8.55 -3.79 12.04
CA MET A 144 7.43 -4.00 11.12
C MET A 144 6.27 -3.11 11.55
N ILE A 145 5.64 -2.46 10.58
CA ILE A 145 4.44 -1.67 10.78
C ILE A 145 3.37 -2.25 9.86
N SER A 146 2.20 -2.58 10.40
CA SER A 146 1.03 -2.93 9.64
C SER A 146 -0.09 -1.97 10.00
N ILE A 147 -0.74 -1.40 9.00
CA ILE A 147 -1.89 -0.53 9.22
C ILE A 147 -3.08 -1.17 8.54
N THR A 148 -4.24 -1.09 9.18
CA THR A 148 -5.52 -1.36 8.53
C THR A 148 -6.24 -0.03 8.40
N ALA A 149 -6.59 0.36 7.17
CA ALA A 149 -7.44 1.50 6.92
C ALA A 149 -8.88 1.06 6.67
N THR A 150 -9.82 1.86 7.17
CA THR A 150 -11.23 1.76 6.81
C THR A 150 -11.71 3.07 6.19
N GLY A 151 -12.66 2.97 5.29
CA GLY A 151 -13.28 4.13 4.67
C GLY A 151 -14.68 3.85 4.19
N ARG A 152 -15.31 4.89 3.67
CA ARG A 152 -16.66 4.87 3.12
C ARG A 152 -16.63 4.98 1.61
N VAL A 153 -17.38 4.13 0.94
CA VAL A 153 -17.63 4.21 -0.51
C VAL A 153 -19.14 4.31 -0.73
N GLU A 154 -19.57 5.32 -1.47
CA GLU A 154 -20.98 5.51 -1.80
C GLU A 154 -21.46 4.42 -2.77
N LYS A 155 -22.71 3.98 -2.61
CA LYS A 155 -23.30 2.94 -3.46
C LYS A 155 -23.36 3.40 -4.92
N GLY A 156 -22.81 2.59 -5.83
CA GLY A 156 -22.77 2.88 -7.25
C GLY A 156 -21.63 3.80 -7.66
N ALA A 157 -20.86 4.32 -6.70
CA ALA A 157 -19.65 5.09 -6.96
C ALA A 157 -18.38 4.26 -6.81
N GLU A 158 -18.47 3.01 -6.33
CA GLU A 158 -17.30 2.16 -6.13
C GLU A 158 -16.51 1.95 -7.42
N ALA A 159 -15.21 2.09 -7.32
CA ALA A 159 -14.30 1.65 -8.37
C ALA A 159 -13.75 0.27 -8.00
N LYS A 160 -13.56 -0.56 -9.02
CA LYS A 160 -12.95 -1.89 -8.90
C LYS A 160 -11.89 -2.03 -9.97
N ARG A 161 -11.01 -3.01 -9.85
CA ARG A 161 -10.07 -3.41 -10.91
C ARG A 161 -10.81 -4.03 -12.11
N SER A 162 -12.00 -4.57 -11.86
CA SER A 162 -12.90 -5.07 -12.90
C SER A 162 -13.86 -3.99 -13.40
N GLY A 163 -14.17 -4.03 -14.69
CA GLY A 163 -15.18 -3.16 -15.31
C GLY A 163 -14.67 -2.40 -16.53
N ALA A 164 -13.37 -2.48 -16.83
CA ALA A 164 -12.81 -1.92 -18.05
C ALA A 164 -13.42 -2.59 -19.29
N GLY A 165 -13.83 -1.77 -20.26
CA GLY A 165 -14.44 -2.18 -21.50
C GLY A 165 -13.70 -1.72 -22.75
N ASP A 166 -14.22 -2.10 -23.91
CA ASP A 166 -13.70 -1.67 -25.20
C ASP A 166 -13.82 -0.15 -25.35
N ASN A 167 -12.74 0.49 -25.83
CA ASN A 167 -12.63 1.94 -26.03
C ASN A 167 -12.55 2.79 -24.75
N ASP A 168 -12.43 2.18 -23.57
CA ASP A 168 -12.08 2.92 -22.36
C ASP A 168 -10.69 3.56 -22.50
N LEU A 169 -10.55 4.76 -21.94
CA LEU A 169 -9.26 5.45 -21.90
C LEU A 169 -8.47 5.01 -20.67
N ILE A 170 -7.20 4.67 -20.88
CA ILE A 170 -6.26 4.48 -19.78
C ILE A 170 -5.71 5.84 -19.39
N VAL A 171 -5.87 6.19 -18.13
CA VAL A 171 -5.36 7.44 -17.56
C VAL A 171 -4.55 7.12 -16.31
N VAL A 172 -3.48 7.88 -16.10
CA VAL A 172 -2.62 7.77 -14.92
C VAL A 172 -2.53 9.13 -14.26
N SER A 173 -2.59 9.14 -12.94
CA SER A 173 -2.49 10.36 -12.15
C SER A 173 -1.03 10.63 -11.76
N GLY A 174 -0.56 11.88 -11.94
CA GLY A 174 0.81 12.27 -11.56
C GLY A 174 1.90 11.64 -12.43
N ASP A 175 3.14 11.63 -11.91
CA ASP A 175 4.30 11.09 -12.61
C ASP A 175 4.63 9.67 -12.15
N VAL A 176 4.93 8.77 -13.09
CA VAL A 176 5.34 7.39 -12.81
C VAL A 176 6.88 7.30 -12.73
N GLY A 177 7.39 6.49 -11.79
CA GLY A 177 8.82 6.19 -11.66
C GLY A 177 9.60 7.14 -10.73
N GLY A 178 8.99 8.21 -10.22
CA GLY A 178 9.63 9.15 -9.30
C GLY A 178 10.12 8.48 -8.01
N ALA A 179 9.28 7.64 -7.38
CA ALA A 179 9.64 6.90 -6.17
C ALA A 179 10.80 5.91 -6.43
N TYR A 180 10.78 5.20 -7.56
CA TYR A 180 11.87 4.31 -7.97
C TYR A 180 13.20 5.07 -8.14
N MET A 181 13.17 6.25 -8.78
CA MET A 181 14.37 7.07 -8.91
C MET A 181 14.86 7.65 -7.58
N GLY A 182 13.95 8.04 -6.68
CA GLY A 182 14.30 8.40 -5.31
C GLY A 182 15.01 7.26 -4.58
N LEU A 183 14.49 6.03 -4.71
CA LEU A 183 15.12 4.84 -4.13
C LEU A 183 16.53 4.58 -4.70
N GLN A 184 16.72 4.70 -6.01
CA GLN A 184 18.04 4.49 -6.61
C GLN A 184 19.10 5.48 -6.08
N ILE A 185 18.70 6.73 -5.84
CA ILE A 185 19.59 7.73 -5.24
C ILE A 185 19.91 7.37 -3.79
N LEU A 186 18.89 7.05 -2.98
CA LEU A 186 19.08 6.66 -1.59
C LEU A 186 20.02 5.45 -1.45
N GLU A 187 19.83 4.42 -2.27
CA GLU A 187 20.72 3.25 -2.28
C GLU A 187 22.14 3.59 -2.75
N ARG A 188 22.30 4.43 -3.79
CA ARG A 188 23.62 4.88 -4.23
C ARG A 188 24.36 5.61 -3.11
N GLU A 189 23.72 6.59 -2.49
CA GLU A 189 24.33 7.38 -1.42
C GLU A 189 24.66 6.52 -0.19
N LYS A 190 23.81 5.54 0.13
CA LYS A 190 24.09 4.55 1.17
C LYS A 190 25.37 3.76 0.86
N GLN A 191 25.55 3.27 -0.37
CA GLN A 191 26.77 2.55 -0.74
C GLN A 191 28.02 3.44 -0.64
N VAL A 192 27.93 4.69 -1.12
CA VAL A 192 29.02 5.66 -1.03
C VAL A 192 29.40 5.93 0.43
N PHE A 193 28.41 6.12 1.32
CA PHE A 193 28.64 6.30 2.75
C PHE A 193 29.28 5.08 3.41
N LEU A 194 28.90 3.86 3.01
CA LEU A 194 29.51 2.62 3.51
C LEU A 194 30.97 2.47 3.06
N GLU A 195 31.32 2.93 1.85
CA GLU A 195 32.70 2.92 1.34
C GLU A 195 33.55 4.02 1.98
N ASN A 196 32.98 5.19 2.26
CA ASN A 196 33.66 6.31 2.88
C ASN A 196 32.74 7.07 3.85
N PRO A 197 32.75 6.73 5.16
CA PRO A 197 31.89 7.35 6.16
C PRO A 197 32.13 8.84 6.40
N ASP A 198 33.27 9.38 5.97
CA ASP A 198 33.57 10.82 6.06
C ASP A 198 32.92 11.62 4.90
N MET A 199 32.43 10.93 3.86
CA MET A 199 31.73 11.56 2.74
C MET A 199 30.28 11.87 3.13
N GLN A 200 29.85 13.10 2.84
CA GLN A 200 28.47 13.51 3.04
C GLN A 200 27.60 13.05 1.87
N PRO A 201 26.44 12.42 2.11
CA PRO A 201 25.47 12.09 1.06
C PRO A 201 25.06 13.31 0.23
N GLU A 202 25.10 13.19 -1.09
CA GLU A 202 24.70 14.25 -2.02
C GLU A 202 23.21 14.08 -2.42
N LEU A 203 22.32 14.50 -1.51
CA LEU A 203 20.86 14.42 -1.73
C LEU A 203 20.24 15.69 -2.34
N GLY A 204 21.00 16.80 -2.36
CA GLY A 204 20.50 18.10 -2.84
C GLY A 204 20.20 18.11 -4.34
N GLY A 205 19.14 18.81 -4.74
CA GLY A 205 18.67 18.86 -6.13
C GLY A 205 17.83 17.67 -6.57
N HIS A 206 17.57 16.72 -5.65
CA HIS A 206 16.74 15.53 -5.89
C HIS A 206 15.49 15.51 -5.00
N GLU A 207 15.14 16.63 -4.38
CA GLU A 207 14.09 16.74 -3.36
C GLU A 207 12.75 16.16 -3.86
N TYR A 208 12.38 16.47 -5.11
CA TYR A 208 11.11 16.00 -5.70
C TYR A 208 10.98 14.47 -5.68
N ILE A 209 11.99 13.75 -6.15
CA ILE A 209 11.94 12.28 -6.26
C ILE A 209 12.21 11.59 -4.92
N LEU A 210 13.02 12.20 -4.05
CA LEU A 210 13.22 11.72 -2.68
C LEU A 210 11.93 11.81 -1.88
N GLU A 211 11.18 12.91 -2.01
CA GLU A 211 9.88 13.06 -1.36
C GLU A 211 8.89 11.97 -1.84
N ARG A 212 8.83 11.69 -3.15
CA ARG A 212 7.95 10.63 -3.68
C ARG A 212 8.26 9.24 -3.11
N GLN A 213 9.52 8.96 -2.74
CA GLN A 213 9.90 7.67 -2.15
C GLN A 213 9.69 7.64 -0.63
N LEU A 214 10.06 8.71 0.08
CA LEU A 214 10.10 8.75 1.54
C LEU A 214 8.77 9.18 2.15
N LYS A 215 8.07 10.11 1.51
CA LYS A 215 6.82 10.74 1.97
C LYS A 215 5.87 10.90 0.79
N PRO A 216 5.35 9.80 0.22
CA PRO A 216 4.36 9.87 -0.85
C PRO A 216 3.09 10.58 -0.38
N GLU A 217 2.24 11.00 -1.31
CA GLU A 217 0.96 11.63 -1.03
C GLU A 217 -0.14 10.81 -1.71
N ALA A 218 -1.10 10.32 -0.93
CA ALA A 218 -2.26 9.60 -1.44
C ALA A 218 -3.18 10.54 -2.24
N ARG A 219 -3.73 10.03 -3.34
CA ARG A 219 -4.45 10.79 -4.36
C ARG A 219 -5.93 11.04 -4.04
N LYS A 220 -6.21 11.52 -2.82
CA LYS A 220 -7.54 11.98 -2.40
C LYS A 220 -8.12 13.02 -3.37
N ASP A 221 -7.25 13.87 -3.92
CA ASP A 221 -7.59 14.89 -4.91
C ASP A 221 -8.23 14.32 -6.18
N ILE A 222 -7.88 13.07 -6.56
CA ILE A 222 -8.45 12.41 -7.74
C ILE A 222 -9.90 11.98 -7.51
N VAL A 223 -10.24 11.47 -6.31
CA VAL A 223 -11.62 11.14 -5.95
C VAL A 223 -12.51 12.38 -6.02
N GLU A 224 -12.03 13.51 -5.47
CA GLU A 224 -12.73 14.79 -5.51
C GLU A 224 -12.88 15.34 -6.94
N LEU A 225 -11.82 15.22 -7.75
CA LEU A 225 -11.81 15.64 -9.15
C LEU A 225 -12.83 14.85 -9.99
N LEU A 226 -12.81 13.51 -9.90
CA LEU A 226 -13.72 12.64 -10.65
C LEU A 226 -15.18 12.94 -10.30
N LYS A 227 -15.47 13.11 -9.00
CA LYS A 227 -16.79 13.52 -8.52
C LYS A 227 -17.21 14.89 -9.06
N GLY A 228 -16.29 15.87 -9.07
CA GLY A 228 -16.56 17.22 -9.58
C GLY A 228 -16.80 17.27 -11.10
N LEU A 229 -16.22 16.32 -11.84
CA LEU A 229 -16.41 16.16 -13.28
C LEU A 229 -17.59 15.26 -13.66
N ASP A 230 -18.31 14.68 -12.68
CA ASP A 230 -19.35 13.67 -12.89
C ASP A 230 -18.84 12.46 -13.70
N VAL A 231 -17.58 12.06 -13.42
CA VAL A 231 -16.93 10.91 -14.05
C VAL A 231 -16.90 9.74 -13.09
N GLN A 232 -17.56 8.65 -13.46
CA GLN A 232 -17.42 7.37 -12.79
C GLN A 232 -16.36 6.52 -13.50
N PRO A 233 -15.25 6.15 -12.85
CA PRO A 233 -14.28 5.24 -13.46
C PRO A 233 -14.92 3.86 -13.69
N THR A 234 -14.69 3.29 -14.88
CA THR A 234 -15.12 1.93 -15.21
C THR A 234 -14.28 0.89 -14.49
N SER A 235 -12.99 1.18 -14.32
CA SER A 235 -12.08 0.47 -13.44
C SER A 235 -11.03 1.41 -12.86
N MET A 236 -10.52 1.11 -11.66
CA MET A 236 -9.46 1.89 -11.02
C MET A 236 -8.60 0.97 -10.14
N ILE A 237 -7.33 1.35 -9.98
CA ILE A 237 -6.31 0.72 -9.14
C ILE A 237 -5.28 1.80 -8.81
N ASP A 238 -4.60 1.72 -7.66
CA ASP A 238 -3.41 2.55 -7.44
C ASP A 238 -2.18 1.93 -8.11
N ILE A 239 -1.02 2.60 -8.03
CA ILE A 239 0.22 2.08 -8.62
C ILE A 239 1.27 1.95 -7.54
N SER A 240 1.43 0.73 -7.03
CA SER A 240 2.35 0.40 -5.95
C SER A 240 3.49 -0.50 -6.43
N ASP A 241 3.19 -1.55 -7.20
CA ASP A 241 4.18 -2.49 -7.77
C ASP A 241 4.73 -2.06 -9.14
N GLY A 242 4.18 -0.96 -9.66
CA GLY A 242 4.56 -0.36 -10.94
C GLY A 242 3.54 -0.59 -12.04
N LEU A 243 3.49 0.36 -12.99
CA LEU A 243 2.43 0.46 -14.00
C LEU A 243 2.17 -0.86 -14.76
N SER A 244 3.23 -1.57 -15.14
CA SER A 244 3.07 -2.83 -15.87
C SER A 244 2.37 -3.91 -15.05
N SER A 245 2.66 -4.02 -13.75
CA SER A 245 2.02 -4.99 -12.85
C SER A 245 0.53 -4.66 -12.68
N GLU A 246 0.21 -3.40 -12.43
CA GLU A 246 -1.19 -2.98 -12.23
C GLU A 246 -2.05 -3.12 -13.47
N ILE A 247 -1.49 -2.88 -14.65
CA ILE A 247 -2.20 -3.11 -15.91
C ILE A 247 -2.50 -4.60 -16.11
N LEU A 248 -1.63 -5.50 -15.65
CA LEU A 248 -1.91 -6.94 -15.65
C LEU A 248 -3.04 -7.28 -14.67
N HIS A 249 -3.10 -6.63 -13.50
CA HIS A 249 -4.21 -6.78 -12.57
C HIS A 249 -5.54 -6.33 -13.17
N LEU A 250 -5.59 -5.12 -13.75
CA LEU A 250 -6.79 -4.63 -14.46
C LEU A 250 -7.17 -5.56 -15.60
N SER A 251 -6.18 -6.04 -16.38
CA SER A 251 -6.41 -6.92 -17.53
C SER A 251 -7.02 -8.25 -17.12
N LYS A 252 -6.46 -8.89 -16.08
CA LYS A 252 -6.96 -10.14 -15.51
C LYS A 252 -8.34 -9.96 -14.89
N ALA A 253 -8.58 -8.88 -14.15
CA ALA A 253 -9.84 -8.63 -13.45
C ALA A 253 -10.98 -8.27 -14.43
N SER A 254 -10.68 -7.51 -15.48
CA SER A 254 -11.66 -7.08 -16.48
C SER A 254 -11.82 -8.05 -17.66
N GLY A 255 -10.88 -8.99 -17.85
CA GLY A 255 -10.88 -9.89 -18.99
C GLY A 255 -10.61 -9.19 -20.33
N THR A 256 -9.95 -8.03 -20.30
CA THR A 256 -9.61 -7.21 -21.48
C THR A 256 -8.11 -7.00 -21.59
N GLN A 257 -7.65 -6.49 -22.73
CA GLN A 257 -6.24 -6.15 -22.96
C GLN A 257 -6.09 -4.63 -23.09
N PHE A 258 -4.98 -4.12 -22.55
CA PHE A 258 -4.64 -2.71 -22.59
C PHE A 258 -3.49 -2.47 -23.56
N ASN A 259 -3.59 -1.41 -24.37
CA ASN A 259 -2.51 -0.93 -25.23
C ASN A 259 -2.00 0.39 -24.66
N ILE A 260 -0.72 0.45 -24.27
CA ILE A 260 -0.06 1.59 -23.62
C ILE A 260 1.09 2.07 -24.48
#